data_AF-A0A1F1Q4H1-F1
#
_entry.id   AF-A0A1F1Q4H1-F1
#
_cell.length_a   1.000
_cell.length_b   1.000
_cell.length_c   1.000
_cell.angle_alpha   90.00
_cell.angle_beta   90.00
_cell.angle_gamma   90.00
#
_symmetry.space_group_name_H-M   'P 1'
#
loop_
_entity.id
_entity.type
_entity.pdbx_description
1 polymer ?
#
loop_
_entity_poly.entity_id
_entity_poly.type
_entity_poly.pdbx_seq_one_letter_code
_entity_poly.pdbx_strand_id
1 'polypeptide(L)'
;MSLWETKFAKEGITFDDVLLIPAESHVLPNEVDLSTQLAPKLKLNIPLISAGMDTVTEGRMAAAMAKMGGLGVVHKNLSIQAQADEVRLSKNTPVTAEDTHAAVDKDGKLLVAAAVGVTSDTFERAEALFEAGADAIVIDTAHGHSAGVLRKIKEIRDHFPHNTLIAGNVATAEGTRALFEAGVDVVKVGIGPGSICTTRVVAGVGVPQLTAIYDAADVAREFGKPIIADGGIKYSGDVVKALAAGGNAVMLGSMLSGTEEAPGDVQQGADGRLVKSYRGMGSVGAMSQQNGSSDRYFQGGVNEANKLVPEGIEAVVSYKGTVSNVVYQILGGLRSGMGYCGAENIDKLIETAQFVRISNAGLRESHPHDVMMSKAAPNYGGIDF
;
A
#
# COMPACT_ATOMS: atom_id res chain seq x y z
N MET A 1 7.97 5.26 -34.70
CA MET A 1 6.95 6.31 -34.46
C MET A 1 7.53 7.31 -33.49
N SER A 2 7.28 8.60 -33.69
CA SER A 2 7.67 9.68 -32.79
C SER A 2 6.77 9.73 -31.55
N LEU A 3 7.20 10.44 -30.50
CA LEU A 3 6.38 10.66 -29.29
C LEU A 3 5.07 11.40 -29.58
N TRP A 4 5.04 12.23 -30.63
CA TRP A 4 3.82 12.91 -31.06
C TRP A 4 2.79 11.93 -31.64
N GLU A 5 3.25 10.95 -32.41
CA GLU A 5 2.39 9.95 -33.07
C GLU A 5 1.83 8.92 -32.08
N THR A 6 2.52 8.64 -30.98
CA THR A 6 2.11 7.64 -29.99
C THR A 6 1.37 8.24 -28.78
N LYS A 7 0.97 9.52 -28.85
CA LYS A 7 0.41 10.28 -27.72
C LYS A 7 -0.81 9.62 -27.04
N PHE A 8 -1.59 8.86 -27.80
CA PHE A 8 -2.81 8.15 -27.34
C PHE A 8 -2.75 6.64 -27.59
N ALA A 9 -1.57 6.08 -27.87
CA ALA A 9 -1.43 4.67 -28.22
C ALA A 9 -1.58 3.73 -27.01
N LYS A 10 -1.30 4.22 -25.80
CA LYS A 10 -1.36 3.42 -24.57
C LYS A 10 -2.80 3.36 -24.04
N GLU A 11 -3.29 2.14 -23.84
CA GLU A 11 -4.52 1.88 -23.10
C GLU A 11 -4.19 1.50 -21.65
N GLY A 12 -5.17 1.62 -20.76
CA GLY A 12 -5.01 1.22 -19.37
C GLY A 12 -6.30 0.67 -18.80
N ILE A 13 -6.17 -0.27 -17.86
CA ILE A 13 -7.26 -0.94 -17.16
C ILE A 13 -7.03 -0.88 -15.64
N THR A 14 -8.12 -0.88 -14.90
CA THR A 14 -8.14 -0.92 -13.44
C THR A 14 -8.89 -2.16 -12.93
N PHE A 15 -9.02 -2.30 -11.62
CA PHE A 15 -9.63 -3.48 -10.99
C PHE A 15 -11.04 -3.78 -11.48
N ASP A 16 -11.85 -2.76 -11.72
CA ASP A 16 -13.26 -2.88 -12.11
C ASP A 16 -13.45 -3.24 -13.60
N ASP A 17 -12.38 -3.17 -14.41
CA ASP A 17 -12.41 -3.51 -15.84
C ASP A 17 -12.18 -4.99 -16.11
N VAL A 18 -11.88 -5.79 -15.06
CA VAL A 18 -11.49 -7.20 -15.21
C VAL A 18 -12.05 -8.13 -14.14
N LEU A 19 -12.12 -9.41 -14.49
CA LEU A 19 -12.28 -10.54 -13.57
C LEU A 19 -11.14 -11.55 -13.77
N LEU A 20 -10.86 -12.33 -12.73
CA LEU A 20 -9.98 -13.50 -12.84
C LEU A 20 -10.75 -14.67 -13.46
N ILE A 21 -10.11 -15.39 -14.37
CA ILE A 21 -10.65 -16.59 -15.01
C ILE A 21 -10.37 -17.80 -14.09
N PRO A 22 -11.40 -18.55 -13.64
CA PRO A 22 -11.18 -19.78 -12.88
C PRO A 22 -10.34 -20.79 -13.67
N ALA A 23 -9.50 -21.54 -12.96
CA ALA A 23 -8.63 -22.56 -13.55
C ALA A 23 -8.78 -23.91 -12.82
N GLU A 24 -8.18 -24.96 -13.37
CA GLU A 24 -8.08 -26.24 -12.69
C GLU A 24 -7.33 -26.06 -11.35
N SER A 25 -7.86 -26.65 -10.28
CA SER A 25 -7.33 -26.48 -8.93
C SER A 25 -7.26 -27.81 -8.20
N HIS A 26 -6.10 -28.06 -7.59
CA HIS A 26 -5.84 -29.21 -6.72
C HIS A 26 -5.48 -28.79 -5.28
N VAL A 27 -5.72 -27.52 -4.93
CA VAL A 27 -5.43 -26.94 -3.62
C VAL A 27 -6.68 -26.34 -3.01
N LEU A 28 -6.93 -26.60 -1.73
CA LEU A 28 -8.04 -25.99 -1.02
C LEU A 28 -7.66 -24.60 -0.49
N PRO A 29 -8.61 -23.65 -0.36
CA PRO A 29 -8.32 -22.30 0.15
C PRO A 29 -7.59 -22.24 1.49
N ASN A 30 -7.83 -23.19 2.39
CA ASN A 30 -7.16 -23.27 3.70
C ASN A 30 -5.74 -23.84 3.64
N GLU A 31 -5.33 -24.40 2.49
CA GLU A 31 -4.02 -25.03 2.28
C GLU A 31 -3.03 -24.10 1.56
N VAL A 32 -3.50 -23.02 0.94
CA VAL A 32 -2.62 -22.10 0.20
C VAL A 32 -1.65 -21.35 1.13
N ASP A 33 -0.43 -21.15 0.64
CA ASP A 33 0.57 -20.31 1.29
C ASP A 33 0.41 -18.84 0.87
N LEU A 34 0.27 -17.96 1.86
CA LEU A 34 0.13 -16.51 1.65
C LEU A 34 1.46 -15.77 1.88
N SER A 35 2.54 -16.48 2.22
CA SER A 35 3.82 -15.86 2.52
C SER A 35 4.44 -15.22 1.28
N THR A 36 5.18 -14.13 1.49
CA THR A 36 5.87 -13.39 0.42
C THR A 36 7.20 -12.86 0.91
N GLN A 37 8.23 -12.94 0.06
CA GLN A 37 9.57 -12.47 0.36
C GLN A 37 9.81 -11.13 -0.34
N LEU A 38 9.82 -10.03 0.43
CA LEU A 38 10.00 -8.69 -0.12
C LEU A 38 11.49 -8.28 -0.24
N ALA A 39 12.31 -8.70 0.71
CA ALA A 39 13.77 -8.51 0.66
C ALA A 39 14.44 -9.58 1.52
N PRO A 40 15.75 -9.84 1.44
CA PRO A 40 16.38 -10.94 2.18
C PRO A 40 16.08 -11.00 3.69
N LYS A 41 15.85 -9.84 4.33
CA LYS A 41 15.52 -9.73 5.77
C LYS A 41 14.05 -9.34 6.04
N LEU A 42 13.21 -9.33 5.01
CA LEU A 42 11.83 -8.87 5.07
C LEU A 42 10.90 -9.91 4.43
N LYS A 43 10.54 -10.94 5.21
CA LYS A 43 9.56 -11.96 4.85
C LYS A 43 8.24 -11.67 5.57
N LEU A 44 7.14 -11.64 4.82
CA LEU A 44 5.80 -11.54 5.39
C LEU A 44 5.10 -12.89 5.31
N ASN A 45 4.23 -13.18 6.27
CA ASN A 45 3.38 -14.38 6.27
C ASN A 45 2.03 -14.13 5.58
N ILE A 46 1.68 -12.86 5.36
CA ILE A 46 0.56 -12.42 4.52
C ILE A 46 0.99 -11.23 3.65
N PRO A 47 0.44 -11.05 2.44
CA PRO A 47 0.93 -10.04 1.49
C PRO A 47 0.27 -8.68 1.71
N LEU A 48 0.08 -8.27 2.97
CA LEU A 48 -0.63 -7.05 3.36
C LEU A 48 0.28 -6.07 4.10
N ILE A 49 0.26 -4.81 3.67
CA ILE A 49 1.02 -3.72 4.27
C ILE A 49 0.07 -2.56 4.61
N SER A 50 0.14 -1.99 5.82
CA SER A 50 -0.61 -0.78 6.14
C SER A 50 0.12 0.48 5.68
N ALA A 51 -0.60 1.41 5.06
CA ALA A 51 -0.03 2.60 4.44
C ALA A 51 0.61 3.56 5.46
N GLY A 52 1.72 4.20 5.06
CA GLY A 52 2.45 5.21 5.85
C GLY A 52 1.75 6.56 5.90
N MET A 53 0.57 6.59 6.50
CA MET A 53 -0.29 7.77 6.60
C MET A 53 -0.66 8.07 8.04
N ASP A 54 -0.82 9.36 8.37
CA ASP A 54 -1.11 9.85 9.73
C ASP A 54 -2.52 9.52 10.25
N THR A 55 -3.34 8.90 9.42
CA THR A 55 -4.67 8.36 9.75
C THR A 55 -4.75 6.85 9.53
N VAL A 56 -3.61 6.19 9.34
CA VAL A 56 -3.55 4.73 9.11
C VAL A 56 -2.55 4.05 10.04
N THR A 57 -1.29 4.48 10.07
CA THR A 57 -0.23 3.69 10.71
C THR A 57 0.72 4.49 11.59
N GLU A 58 0.57 4.30 12.90
CA GLU A 58 1.58 4.52 13.94
C GLU A 58 2.00 3.15 14.53
N GLY A 59 2.73 3.13 15.64
CA GLY A 59 3.30 1.93 16.25
C GLY A 59 2.25 0.87 16.64
N ARG A 60 1.05 1.28 17.08
CA ARG A 60 -0.04 0.34 17.42
C ARG A 60 -0.53 -0.45 16.22
N MET A 61 -0.83 0.24 15.12
CA MET A 61 -1.20 -0.40 13.85
C MET A 61 -0.06 -1.27 13.33
N ALA A 62 1.19 -0.78 13.39
CA ALA A 62 2.34 -1.54 12.92
C ALA A 62 2.53 -2.86 13.68
N ALA A 63 2.44 -2.82 15.01
CA ALA A 63 2.49 -4.02 15.84
C ALA A 63 1.35 -4.99 15.52
N ALA A 64 0.12 -4.48 15.38
CA ALA A 64 -1.04 -5.31 15.07
C ALA A 64 -0.92 -5.99 13.69
N MET A 65 -0.50 -5.25 12.67
CA MET A 65 -0.25 -5.80 11.33
C MET A 65 0.83 -6.88 11.35
N ALA A 66 1.95 -6.62 12.04
CA ALA A 66 3.04 -7.58 12.16
C ALA A 66 2.62 -8.86 12.89
N LYS A 67 1.82 -8.77 13.96
CA LYS A 67 1.27 -9.93 14.67
C LYS A 67 0.41 -10.84 13.80
N MET A 68 -0.29 -10.27 12.82
CA MET A 68 -1.07 -11.04 11.85
C MET A 68 -0.24 -11.58 10.67
N GLY A 69 1.04 -11.23 10.60
CA GLY A 69 1.95 -11.66 9.54
C GLY A 69 2.21 -10.64 8.43
N GLY A 70 1.65 -9.44 8.54
CA GLY A 70 1.84 -8.35 7.57
C GLY A 70 2.96 -7.40 7.99
N LEU A 71 2.90 -6.17 7.48
CA LEU A 71 3.85 -5.10 7.81
C LEU A 71 3.11 -3.78 8.02
N GLY A 72 3.53 -2.98 9.00
CA GLY A 72 3.12 -1.59 9.10
C GLY A 72 4.23 -0.62 8.70
N VAL A 73 3.87 0.43 7.98
CA VAL A 73 4.76 1.56 7.67
C VAL A 73 4.41 2.74 8.56
N VAL A 74 5.23 3.07 9.56
CA VAL A 74 5.03 4.27 10.39
C VAL A 74 5.21 5.52 9.54
N HIS A 75 4.21 6.41 9.54
CA HIS A 75 4.23 7.63 8.73
C HIS A 75 5.32 8.62 9.18
N LYS A 76 5.67 9.56 8.28
CA LYS A 76 6.72 10.57 8.53
C LYS A 76 6.23 11.90 9.09
N ASN A 77 4.92 12.10 9.20
CA ASN A 77 4.30 13.31 9.79
C ASN A 77 4.53 13.45 11.32
N LEU A 78 5.77 13.25 11.76
CA LEU A 78 6.25 13.25 13.13
C LEU A 78 7.67 13.83 13.13
N SER A 79 8.13 14.31 14.29
CA SER A 79 9.56 14.56 14.48
C SER A 79 10.34 13.24 14.31
N ILE A 80 11.64 13.33 14.00
CA ILE A 80 12.50 12.14 13.86
C ILE A 80 12.42 11.26 15.12
N GLN A 81 12.52 11.89 16.30
CA GLN A 81 12.45 11.20 17.58
C GLN A 81 11.09 10.51 17.79
N ALA A 82 9.98 11.21 17.55
CA ALA A 82 8.65 10.64 17.74
C ALA A 82 8.39 9.47 16.78
N GLN A 83 8.85 9.58 15.52
CA GLN A 83 8.75 8.47 14.56
C GLN A 83 9.58 7.26 15.01
N ALA A 84 10.80 7.50 15.51
CA ALA A 84 11.64 6.44 16.07
C ALA A 84 11.00 5.79 17.32
N ASP A 85 10.28 6.56 18.13
CA ASP A 85 9.56 6.03 19.29
C ASP A 85 8.37 5.13 18.89
N GLU A 86 7.64 5.47 17.82
CA GLU A 86 6.61 4.59 17.25
C GLU A 86 7.19 3.28 16.69
N VAL A 87 8.37 3.34 16.06
CA VAL A 87 9.12 2.14 15.65
C VAL A 87 9.49 1.29 16.87
N ARG A 88 10.07 1.90 17.92
CA ARG A 88 10.41 1.20 19.17
C ARG A 88 9.18 0.58 19.83
N LEU A 89 8.04 1.27 19.82
CA LEU A 89 6.78 0.73 20.35
C LEU A 89 6.43 -0.59 19.66
N SER A 90 6.49 -0.63 18.32
CA SER A 90 6.25 -1.86 17.57
C SER A 90 7.30 -2.94 17.88
N LYS A 91 8.60 -2.61 17.84
CA LYS A 91 9.68 -3.57 18.11
C LYS A 91 9.67 -4.13 19.54
N ASN A 92 9.19 -3.35 20.51
CA ASN A 92 9.12 -3.74 21.92
C ASN A 92 7.79 -4.39 22.29
N THR A 93 6.81 -4.41 21.38
CA THR A 93 5.54 -5.12 21.62
C THR A 93 5.83 -6.63 21.68
N PRO A 94 5.46 -7.33 22.77
CA PRO A 94 5.74 -8.75 22.91
C PRO A 94 5.02 -9.60 21.86
N VAL A 95 5.75 -10.56 21.30
CA VAL A 95 5.20 -11.69 20.54
C VAL A 95 4.86 -12.79 21.52
N THR A 96 3.60 -13.22 21.52
CA THR A 96 3.06 -14.23 22.43
C THR A 96 2.86 -15.56 21.70
N ALA A 97 2.54 -16.62 22.44
CA ALA A 97 2.23 -17.92 21.84
C ALA A 97 0.95 -17.90 20.97
N GLU A 98 0.09 -16.90 21.13
CA GLU A 98 -1.13 -16.72 20.32
C GLU A 98 -0.82 -16.11 18.95
N ASP A 99 0.30 -15.39 18.82
CA ASP A 99 0.74 -14.69 17.62
C ASP A 99 1.40 -15.66 16.61
N THR A 100 0.74 -16.78 16.33
CA THR A 100 1.27 -17.92 15.53
C THR A 100 1.63 -17.58 14.07
N HIS A 101 1.13 -16.45 13.56
CA HIS A 101 1.38 -15.96 12.21
C HIS A 101 2.26 -14.71 12.19
N ALA A 102 2.83 -14.28 13.32
CA ALA A 102 3.58 -13.03 13.39
C ALA A 102 4.74 -13.00 12.39
N ALA A 103 4.86 -11.87 11.69
CA ALA A 103 6.03 -11.55 10.89
C ALA A 103 7.07 -10.93 11.82
N VAL A 104 8.17 -11.64 12.01
CA VAL A 104 9.25 -11.28 12.94
C VAL A 104 10.59 -11.24 12.24
N ASP A 105 11.51 -10.46 12.79
CA ASP A 105 12.91 -10.44 12.40
C ASP A 105 13.68 -11.65 12.95
N LYS A 106 14.98 -11.70 12.66
CA LYS A 106 15.90 -12.76 13.12
C LYS A 106 16.00 -12.89 14.65
N ASP A 107 15.66 -11.84 15.39
CA ASP A 107 15.74 -11.77 16.84
C ASP A 107 14.35 -12.02 17.48
N GLY A 108 13.34 -12.38 16.67
CA GLY A 108 11.98 -12.68 17.11
C GLY A 108 11.14 -11.44 17.41
N LYS A 109 11.58 -10.24 17.03
CA LYS A 109 10.80 -9.00 17.21
C LYS A 109 9.92 -8.75 16.00
N LEU A 110 8.75 -8.17 16.21
CA LEU A 110 7.81 -7.81 15.13
C LEU A 110 8.50 -6.98 14.04
N LEU A 111 8.20 -7.27 12.78
CA LEU A 111 8.66 -6.46 11.65
C LEU A 111 7.97 -5.10 11.63
N VAL A 112 8.70 -4.04 11.31
CA VAL A 112 8.16 -2.69 11.12
C VAL A 112 8.96 -1.92 10.09
N ALA A 113 8.28 -1.13 9.28
CA ALA A 113 8.90 -0.19 8.36
C ALA A 113 8.54 1.25 8.74
N ALA A 114 9.28 2.22 8.20
CA ALA A 114 9.01 3.63 8.45
C ALA A 114 9.20 4.46 7.18
N ALA A 115 8.31 5.42 6.95
CA ALA A 115 8.37 6.32 5.79
C ALA A 115 9.43 7.41 5.98
N VAL A 116 10.10 7.80 4.90
CA VAL A 116 11.01 8.95 4.83
C VAL A 116 10.71 9.77 3.58
N GLY A 117 10.88 11.09 3.68
CA GLY A 117 10.78 12.01 2.54
C GLY A 117 12.12 12.18 1.83
N VAL A 118 12.13 13.03 0.80
CA VAL A 118 13.36 13.47 0.12
C VAL A 118 13.62 14.92 0.50
N THR A 119 14.27 15.09 1.65
CA THR A 119 14.53 16.35 2.33
C THR A 119 16.00 16.41 2.77
N SER A 120 16.41 17.51 3.41
CA SER A 120 17.78 17.64 3.92
C SER A 120 18.06 16.74 5.13
N ASP A 121 17.04 16.42 5.93
CA ASP A 121 17.12 15.58 7.15
C ASP A 121 16.91 14.08 6.87
N THR A 122 16.76 13.65 5.61
CA THR A 122 16.47 12.25 5.26
C THR A 122 17.48 11.26 5.86
N PHE A 123 18.77 11.61 5.90
CA PHE A 123 19.82 10.73 6.45
C PHE A 123 19.71 10.58 7.95
N GLU A 124 19.62 11.68 8.69
CA GLU A 124 19.43 11.68 10.14
C GLU A 124 18.17 10.91 10.52
N ARG A 125 17.08 11.09 9.77
CA ARG A 125 15.85 10.34 9.98
C ARG A 125 16.04 8.86 9.72
N ALA A 126 16.65 8.47 8.60
CA ALA A 126 16.87 7.07 8.26
C ALA A 126 17.77 6.37 9.30
N GLU A 127 18.83 7.03 9.75
CA GLU A 127 19.74 6.53 10.79
C GLU A 127 18.99 6.28 12.10
N ALA A 128 18.25 7.28 12.60
CA ALA A 128 17.47 7.14 13.82
C ALA A 128 16.41 6.01 13.75
N LEU A 129 15.81 5.80 12.57
CA LEU A 129 14.82 4.74 12.35
C LEU A 129 15.47 3.35 12.34
N PHE A 130 16.63 3.18 11.70
CA PHE A 130 17.36 1.92 11.75
C PHE A 130 17.91 1.63 13.15
N GLU A 131 18.40 2.64 13.88
CA GLU A 131 18.80 2.52 15.28
C GLU A 131 17.63 2.13 16.20
N ALA A 132 16.42 2.64 15.90
CA ALA A 132 15.19 2.22 16.58
C ALA A 132 14.75 0.79 16.24
N GLY A 133 15.35 0.17 15.22
CA GLY A 133 15.11 -1.22 14.82
C GLY A 133 14.16 -1.38 13.63
N ALA A 134 13.93 -0.35 12.82
CA ALA A 134 13.14 -0.49 11.60
C ALA A 134 13.78 -1.51 10.63
N ASP A 135 12.97 -2.42 10.10
CA ASP A 135 13.41 -3.50 9.21
C ASP A 135 13.51 -3.05 7.74
N ALA A 136 12.83 -1.96 7.40
CA ALA A 136 12.92 -1.26 6.12
C ALA A 136 12.58 0.23 6.28
N ILE A 137 13.11 1.05 5.38
CA ILE A 137 12.60 2.42 5.18
C ILE A 137 11.86 2.51 3.84
N VAL A 138 10.82 3.33 3.82
CA VAL A 138 9.99 3.60 2.63
C VAL A 138 10.24 5.04 2.18
N ILE A 139 11.01 5.21 1.10
CA ILE A 139 11.25 6.50 0.47
C ILE A 139 9.98 6.87 -0.30
N ASP A 140 9.16 7.73 0.30
CA ASP A 140 7.78 8.00 -0.10
C ASP A 140 7.66 9.39 -0.75
N THR A 141 7.53 9.41 -2.07
CA THR A 141 7.37 10.61 -2.89
C THR A 141 6.17 10.46 -3.84
N ALA A 142 5.55 11.58 -4.24
CA ALA A 142 4.53 11.55 -5.30
C ALA A 142 5.12 11.15 -6.67
N HIS A 143 6.40 11.39 -6.94
CA HIS A 143 7.03 11.04 -8.22
C HIS A 143 8.44 10.46 -8.05
N GLY A 144 8.50 9.13 -7.92
CA GLY A 144 9.73 8.36 -7.71
C GLY A 144 10.72 8.41 -8.88
N HIS A 145 10.23 8.65 -10.10
CA HIS A 145 11.05 8.75 -11.31
C HIS A 145 11.63 10.16 -11.53
N SER A 146 11.79 10.97 -10.47
CA SER A 146 12.45 12.27 -10.54
C SER A 146 13.95 12.16 -10.25
N ALA A 147 14.76 12.95 -10.95
CA ALA A 147 16.22 12.90 -10.80
C ALA A 147 16.69 13.19 -9.36
N GLY A 148 15.99 14.05 -8.62
CA GLY A 148 16.27 14.33 -7.22
C GLY A 148 16.10 13.10 -6.33
N VAL A 149 15.00 12.36 -6.53
CA VAL A 149 14.70 11.14 -5.79
C VAL A 149 15.72 10.04 -6.13
N LEU A 150 16.00 9.81 -7.41
CA LEU A 150 16.97 8.81 -7.85
C LEU A 150 18.38 9.05 -7.30
N ARG A 151 18.82 10.31 -7.27
CA ARG A 151 20.11 10.67 -6.65
C ARG A 151 20.10 10.38 -5.14
N LYS A 152 19.05 10.82 -4.44
CA LYS A 152 18.95 10.59 -2.99
C LYS A 152 18.93 9.09 -2.65
N ILE A 153 18.23 8.27 -3.42
CA ILE A 153 18.21 6.81 -3.25
C ILE A 153 19.62 6.22 -3.36
N LYS A 154 20.40 6.62 -4.37
CA LYS A 154 21.79 6.15 -4.53
C LYS A 154 22.63 6.54 -3.32
N GLU A 155 22.55 7.79 -2.87
CA GLU A 155 23.26 8.26 -1.68
C GLU A 155 22.85 7.49 -0.41
N ILE A 156 21.56 7.19 -0.23
CA ILE A 156 21.04 6.37 0.89
C ILE A 156 21.56 4.94 0.79
N ARG A 157 21.55 4.32 -0.40
CA ARG A 157 22.09 2.97 -0.60
C ARG A 157 23.59 2.91 -0.29
N ASP A 158 24.36 3.88 -0.74
CA ASP A 158 25.81 3.95 -0.46
C ASP A 158 26.08 4.04 1.05
N HIS A 159 25.25 4.79 1.79
CA HIS A 159 25.36 4.94 3.24
C HIS A 159 24.83 3.72 4.03
N PHE A 160 23.75 3.08 3.54
CA PHE A 160 23.10 1.92 4.15
C PHE A 160 23.10 0.71 3.19
N PRO A 161 24.25 0.09 2.92
CA PRO A 161 24.41 -0.91 1.84
C PRO A 161 23.65 -2.22 2.07
N HIS A 162 23.23 -2.51 3.31
CA HIS A 162 22.62 -3.79 3.69
C HIS A 162 21.21 -3.66 4.29
N ASN A 163 20.70 -2.45 4.38
CA ASN A 163 19.36 -2.18 4.90
C ASN A 163 18.34 -2.25 3.75
N THR A 164 17.13 -2.71 4.07
CA THR A 164 16.05 -2.83 3.09
C THR A 164 15.54 -1.45 2.71
N LEU A 165 15.59 -1.12 1.41
CA LEU A 165 15.03 0.11 0.86
C LEU A 165 13.81 -0.19 0.00
N ILE A 166 12.68 0.41 0.37
CA ILE A 166 11.46 0.45 -0.43
C ILE A 166 11.34 1.86 -0.99
N ALA A 167 11.02 2.02 -2.28
CA ALA A 167 10.86 3.36 -2.86
C ALA A 167 9.69 3.45 -3.83
N GLY A 168 9.03 4.60 -3.84
CA GLY A 168 7.95 4.90 -4.77
C GLY A 168 7.41 6.32 -4.60
N ASN A 169 6.39 6.72 -5.34
CA ASN A 169 5.65 5.87 -6.27
C ASN A 169 6.06 6.04 -7.72
N VAL A 170 5.91 4.96 -8.47
CA VAL A 170 6.01 4.92 -9.94
C VAL A 170 4.75 4.27 -10.51
N ALA A 171 4.53 4.44 -11.81
CA ALA A 171 3.42 3.81 -12.52
C ALA A 171 3.79 3.38 -13.95
N THR A 172 5.09 3.24 -14.23
CA THR A 172 5.62 2.82 -15.54
C THR A 172 6.79 1.85 -15.36
N ALA A 173 7.06 1.07 -16.40
CA ALA A 173 8.22 0.20 -16.50
C ALA A 173 9.54 0.98 -16.32
N GLU A 174 9.69 2.13 -16.97
CA GLU A 174 10.92 2.94 -16.92
C GLU A 174 11.17 3.49 -15.52
N GLY A 175 10.13 3.97 -14.84
CA GLY A 175 10.25 4.43 -13.46
C GLY A 175 10.64 3.29 -12.51
N THR A 176 10.08 2.11 -12.72
CA THR A 176 10.41 0.90 -11.95
C THR A 176 11.87 0.50 -12.16
N ARG A 177 12.33 0.46 -13.42
CA ARG A 177 13.73 0.16 -13.76
C ARG A 177 14.68 1.16 -13.12
N ALA A 178 14.39 2.46 -13.23
CA ALA A 178 15.23 3.51 -12.69
C ALA A 178 15.39 3.40 -11.15
N LEU A 179 14.34 3.02 -10.43
CA LEU A 179 14.41 2.78 -8.99
C LEU A 179 15.27 1.55 -8.65
N PHE A 180 15.09 0.43 -9.36
CA PHE A 180 15.93 -0.76 -9.13
C PHE A 180 17.41 -0.51 -9.44
N GLU A 181 17.70 0.18 -10.54
CA GLU A 181 19.07 0.61 -10.91
C GLU A 181 19.68 1.59 -9.91
N ALA A 182 18.85 2.37 -9.20
CA ALA A 182 19.30 3.24 -8.12
C ALA A 182 19.63 2.47 -6.82
N GLY A 183 19.31 1.17 -6.74
CA GLY A 183 19.66 0.32 -5.59
C GLY A 183 18.52 0.00 -4.63
N VAL A 184 17.26 0.26 -5.05
CA VAL A 184 16.05 -0.09 -4.29
C VAL A 184 15.86 -1.61 -4.26
N ASP A 185 15.38 -2.15 -3.14
CA ASP A 185 15.07 -3.58 -3.00
C ASP A 185 13.64 -3.89 -3.44
N VAL A 186 12.69 -2.99 -3.13
CA VAL A 186 11.27 -3.13 -3.45
C VAL A 186 10.70 -1.84 -4.03
N VAL A 187 10.02 -1.92 -5.17
CA VAL A 187 9.37 -0.75 -5.77
C VAL A 187 7.90 -0.66 -5.37
N LYS A 188 7.45 0.52 -4.95
CA LYS A 188 6.05 0.83 -4.62
C LYS A 188 5.35 1.48 -5.81
N VAL A 189 4.23 0.91 -6.24
CA VAL A 189 3.57 1.18 -7.53
C VAL A 189 2.18 1.77 -7.33
N GLY A 190 1.95 2.96 -7.88
CA GLY A 190 0.63 3.57 -7.95
C GLY A 190 0.66 5.10 -7.94
N ILE A 191 0.13 5.73 -8.99
CA ILE A 191 0.01 7.19 -9.10
C ILE A 191 -1.46 7.59 -9.24
N GLY A 192 -1.96 8.22 -8.18
CA GLY A 192 -3.34 8.68 -8.06
C GLY A 192 -4.48 7.64 -7.93
N PRO A 193 -4.28 6.33 -7.64
CA PRO A 193 -5.39 5.39 -7.49
C PRO A 193 -6.08 5.48 -6.12
N GLY A 194 -5.47 6.15 -5.13
CA GLY A 194 -5.97 6.18 -3.76
C GLY A 194 -7.35 6.85 -3.66
N SER A 195 -8.22 6.30 -2.80
CA SER A 195 -9.62 6.73 -2.64
C SER A 195 -9.82 8.20 -2.22
N ILE A 196 -8.75 8.85 -1.76
CA ILE A 196 -8.71 10.22 -1.22
C ILE A 196 -7.69 11.09 -1.97
N CYS A 197 -7.09 10.55 -3.02
CA CYS A 197 -6.08 11.24 -3.81
C CYS A 197 -6.75 11.95 -4.98
N THR A 198 -6.37 13.19 -5.23
CA THR A 198 -6.90 14.01 -6.33
C THR A 198 -5.85 14.31 -7.41
N THR A 199 -4.65 13.72 -7.34
CA THR A 199 -3.56 13.89 -8.33
C THR A 199 -4.06 13.77 -9.78
N ARG A 200 -4.86 12.76 -10.10
CA ARG A 200 -5.39 12.57 -11.47
C ARG A 200 -6.30 13.70 -11.92
N VAL A 201 -7.06 14.29 -11.00
CA VAL A 201 -8.01 15.37 -11.28
C VAL A 201 -7.30 16.72 -11.33
N VAL A 202 -6.41 16.97 -10.37
CA VAL A 202 -5.74 18.27 -10.20
C VAL A 202 -4.56 18.44 -11.15
N ALA A 203 -3.71 17.43 -11.28
CA ALA A 203 -2.52 17.47 -12.12
C ALA A 203 -2.74 16.84 -13.51
N GLY A 204 -3.80 16.05 -13.71
CA GLY A 204 -4.04 15.33 -14.95
C GLY A 204 -3.10 14.13 -15.18
N VAL A 205 -2.43 13.64 -14.14
CA VAL A 205 -1.37 12.61 -14.22
C VAL A 205 -1.77 11.34 -13.48
N GLY A 206 -1.55 10.19 -14.12
CA GLY A 206 -1.69 8.87 -13.50
C GLY A 206 -1.80 7.75 -14.54
N VAL A 207 -1.79 6.50 -14.07
CA VAL A 207 -2.03 5.30 -14.89
C VAL A 207 -3.04 4.43 -14.15
N PRO A 208 -4.06 3.85 -14.82
CA PRO A 208 -4.95 2.85 -14.22
C PRO A 208 -4.16 1.75 -13.50
N GLN A 209 -4.61 1.42 -12.27
CA GLN A 209 -3.71 0.78 -11.29
C GLN A 209 -3.28 -0.62 -11.72
N LEU A 210 -4.16 -1.39 -12.35
CA LEU A 210 -3.84 -2.75 -12.75
C LEU A 210 -2.78 -2.77 -13.87
N THR A 211 -2.91 -1.87 -14.85
CA THR A 211 -1.85 -1.65 -15.86
C THR A 211 -0.54 -1.18 -15.23
N ALA A 212 -0.59 -0.27 -14.26
CA ALA A 212 0.62 0.22 -13.60
C ALA A 212 1.37 -0.92 -12.86
N ILE A 213 0.63 -1.80 -12.19
CA ILE A 213 1.18 -3.00 -11.53
C ILE A 213 1.81 -3.93 -12.57
N TYR A 214 1.08 -4.25 -13.64
CA TYR A 214 1.55 -5.18 -14.66
C TYR A 214 2.81 -4.68 -15.38
N ASP A 215 2.84 -3.40 -15.80
CA ASP A 215 4.02 -2.78 -16.42
C ASP A 215 5.24 -2.77 -15.49
N ALA A 216 5.04 -2.57 -14.19
CA ALA A 216 6.11 -2.60 -13.20
C ALA A 216 6.59 -4.03 -12.94
N ALA A 217 5.66 -5.00 -12.91
CA ALA A 217 5.95 -6.41 -12.67
C ALA A 217 6.86 -6.99 -13.76
N ASP A 218 6.63 -6.64 -15.03
CA ASP A 218 7.50 -7.07 -16.14
C ASP A 218 8.98 -6.73 -15.88
N VAL A 219 9.24 -5.50 -15.43
CA VAL A 219 10.60 -5.07 -15.08
C VAL A 219 11.08 -5.75 -13.80
N ALA A 220 10.21 -5.88 -12.79
CA ALA A 220 10.53 -6.52 -11.53
C ALA A 220 11.05 -7.95 -11.70
N ARG A 221 10.47 -8.70 -12.65
CA ARG A 221 10.90 -10.04 -13.05
C ARG A 221 12.32 -10.05 -13.61
N GLU A 222 12.67 -9.09 -14.45
CA GLU A 222 14.04 -8.99 -15.01
C GLU A 222 15.10 -8.79 -13.92
N PHE A 223 14.75 -8.04 -12.86
CA PHE A 223 15.63 -7.79 -11.72
C PHE A 223 15.57 -8.88 -10.65
N GLY A 224 14.59 -9.80 -10.72
CA GLY A 224 14.32 -10.76 -9.64
C GLY A 224 13.98 -10.09 -8.31
N LYS A 225 13.30 -8.93 -8.36
CA LYS A 225 12.94 -8.12 -7.19
C LYS A 225 11.43 -7.89 -7.13
N PRO A 226 10.86 -7.71 -5.93
CA PRO A 226 9.41 -7.58 -5.78
C PRO A 226 8.89 -6.14 -5.91
N ILE A 227 7.57 -6.03 -6.11
CA ILE A 227 6.83 -4.78 -6.11
C ILE A 227 5.65 -4.80 -5.13
N ILE A 228 5.27 -3.62 -4.66
CA ILE A 228 4.09 -3.38 -3.81
C ILE A 228 3.05 -2.60 -4.61
N ALA A 229 1.83 -3.14 -4.72
CA ALA A 229 0.69 -2.43 -5.30
C ALA A 229 0.06 -1.48 -4.25
N ASP A 230 0.14 -0.17 -4.48
CA ASP A 230 -0.28 0.87 -3.52
C ASP A 230 -1.48 1.69 -4.02
N GLY A 231 -2.63 1.47 -3.37
CA GLY A 231 -3.85 2.25 -3.55
C GLY A 231 -4.86 1.68 -4.57
N GLY A 232 -6.10 2.18 -4.49
CA GLY A 232 -7.21 1.80 -5.38
C GLY A 232 -7.98 0.53 -5.01
N ILE A 233 -7.52 -0.21 -4.00
CA ILE A 233 -8.15 -1.44 -3.52
C ILE A 233 -9.36 -1.09 -2.65
N LYS A 234 -10.53 -1.61 -3.03
CA LYS A 234 -11.81 -1.38 -2.35
C LYS A 234 -12.30 -2.64 -1.64
N TYR A 235 -12.09 -3.79 -2.29
CA TYR A 235 -12.55 -5.10 -1.83
C TYR A 235 -11.40 -6.10 -1.75
N SER A 236 -11.61 -7.21 -1.03
CA SER A 236 -10.66 -8.32 -0.98
C SER A 236 -10.40 -8.91 -2.37
N GLY A 237 -11.37 -8.89 -3.28
CA GLY A 237 -11.18 -9.27 -4.69
C GLY A 237 -10.14 -8.41 -5.41
N ASP A 238 -10.04 -7.11 -5.09
CA ASP A 238 -9.03 -6.22 -5.69
C ASP A 238 -7.62 -6.56 -5.19
N VAL A 239 -7.48 -7.09 -3.96
CA VAL A 239 -6.22 -7.65 -3.47
C VAL A 239 -5.80 -8.83 -4.34
N VAL A 240 -6.71 -9.76 -4.64
CA VAL A 240 -6.40 -10.90 -5.51
C VAL A 240 -5.97 -10.45 -6.90
N LYS A 241 -6.71 -9.50 -7.48
CA LYS A 241 -6.40 -8.93 -8.80
C LYS A 241 -5.04 -8.22 -8.81
N ALA A 242 -4.72 -7.44 -7.78
CA ALA A 242 -3.43 -6.75 -7.66
C ALA A 242 -2.27 -7.73 -7.58
N LEU A 243 -2.41 -8.81 -6.79
CA LEU A 243 -1.37 -9.83 -6.67
C LEU A 243 -1.24 -10.63 -7.98
N ALA A 244 -2.35 -11.08 -8.56
CA ALA A 244 -2.35 -11.80 -9.84
C ALA A 244 -1.80 -10.96 -11.02
N ALA A 245 -1.85 -9.63 -10.94
CA ALA A 245 -1.23 -8.74 -11.93
C ALA A 245 0.29 -8.56 -11.74
N GLY A 246 0.90 -9.19 -10.73
CA GLY A 246 2.33 -9.16 -10.47
C GLY A 246 2.75 -8.44 -9.19
N GLY A 247 1.81 -7.96 -8.38
CA GLY A 247 2.11 -7.45 -7.03
C GLY A 247 2.58 -8.57 -6.10
N ASN A 248 3.70 -8.41 -5.41
CA ASN A 248 4.13 -9.37 -4.39
C ASN A 248 3.46 -9.12 -3.03
N ALA A 249 3.03 -7.87 -2.80
CA ALA A 249 2.23 -7.43 -1.67
C ALA A 249 1.36 -6.23 -2.06
N VAL A 250 0.33 -5.95 -1.25
CA VAL A 250 -0.54 -4.77 -1.41
C VAL A 250 -0.41 -3.83 -0.21
N MET A 251 -0.43 -2.52 -0.48
CA MET A 251 -0.49 -1.49 0.54
C MET A 251 -1.90 -0.91 0.65
N LEU A 252 -2.46 -0.91 1.87
CA LEU A 252 -3.84 -0.56 2.15
C LEU A 252 -3.95 0.69 3.03
N GLY A 253 -4.73 1.66 2.58
CA GLY A 253 -5.12 2.85 3.35
C GLY A 253 -6.56 2.76 3.85
N SER A 254 -7.53 3.03 2.98
CA SER A 254 -8.97 3.16 3.31
C SER A 254 -9.58 1.94 4.00
N MET A 255 -9.13 0.73 3.61
CA MET A 255 -9.59 -0.52 4.22
C MET A 255 -9.19 -0.61 5.70
N LEU A 256 -8.12 0.07 6.12
CA LEU A 256 -7.57 -0.01 7.49
C LEU A 256 -7.79 1.26 8.33
N SER A 257 -7.99 2.44 7.72
CA SER A 257 -8.10 3.73 8.45
C SER A 257 -9.26 3.83 9.44
N GLY A 258 -10.29 2.99 9.29
CA GLY A 258 -11.44 2.94 10.19
C GLY A 258 -11.30 1.98 11.37
N THR A 259 -10.15 1.34 11.54
CA THR A 259 -9.93 0.35 12.59
C THR A 259 -9.57 0.98 13.93
N GLU A 260 -9.69 0.20 15.01
CA GLU A 260 -9.35 0.62 16.37
C GLU A 260 -7.87 1.05 16.49
N GLU A 261 -6.97 0.33 15.82
CA GLU A 261 -5.52 0.50 15.90
C GLU A 261 -5.00 1.65 15.04
N ALA A 262 -5.78 2.10 14.05
CA ALA A 262 -5.43 3.29 13.26
C ALA A 262 -5.39 4.53 14.16
N PRO A 263 -4.55 5.54 13.88
CA PRO A 263 -4.53 6.80 14.63
C PRO A 263 -5.89 7.54 14.60
N GLY A 264 -6.10 8.40 15.59
CA GLY A 264 -7.31 9.20 15.74
C GLY A 264 -8.47 8.50 16.49
N ASP A 265 -9.37 9.32 17.02
CA ASP A 265 -10.48 8.87 17.86
C ASP A 265 -11.70 8.43 17.04
N VAL A 266 -12.44 7.47 17.61
CA VAL A 266 -13.77 7.09 17.11
C VAL A 266 -14.76 8.20 17.48
N GLN A 267 -15.46 8.71 16.48
CA GLN A 267 -16.42 9.80 16.60
C GLN A 267 -17.79 9.34 16.13
N GLN A 268 -18.85 10.02 16.59
CA GLN A 268 -20.19 9.80 16.07
C GLN A 268 -20.41 10.69 14.83
N GLY A 269 -20.73 10.08 13.70
CA GLY A 269 -21.08 10.74 12.46
C GLY A 269 -22.47 11.37 12.48
N ALA A 270 -22.76 12.20 11.48
CA ALA A 270 -24.03 12.93 11.39
C ALA A 270 -25.27 12.02 11.28
N ASP A 271 -25.10 10.78 10.80
CA ASP A 271 -26.14 9.75 10.69
C ASP A 271 -26.22 8.84 11.94
N GLY A 272 -25.48 9.19 13.00
CA GLY A 272 -25.39 8.43 14.25
C GLY A 272 -24.44 7.23 14.21
N ARG A 273 -23.84 6.90 13.05
CA ARG A 273 -22.88 5.80 12.92
C ARG A 273 -21.51 6.20 13.44
N LEU A 274 -20.74 5.23 13.94
CA LEU A 274 -19.36 5.47 14.37
C LEU A 274 -18.44 5.62 13.16
N VAL A 275 -17.56 6.62 13.19
CA VAL A 275 -16.63 6.97 12.12
C VAL A 275 -15.24 7.31 12.66
N LYS A 276 -14.23 7.29 11.80
CA LYS A 276 -12.88 7.81 12.06
C LYS A 276 -12.45 8.74 10.93
N SER A 277 -11.59 9.70 11.24
CA SER A 277 -10.98 10.59 10.25
C SER A 277 -10.05 9.83 9.31
N TYR A 278 -10.05 10.18 8.04
CA TYR A 278 -9.15 9.62 7.03
C TYR A 278 -8.82 10.69 6.00
N ARG A 279 -7.53 10.99 5.81
CA ARG A 279 -7.10 12.09 4.94
C ARG A 279 -5.92 11.75 4.05
N GLY A 280 -5.86 12.43 2.91
CA GLY A 280 -4.80 12.27 1.94
C GLY A 280 -3.54 12.93 2.45
N MET A 281 -2.38 12.33 2.21
CA MET A 281 -1.12 13.02 2.51
C MET A 281 -0.96 14.30 1.67
N GLY A 282 -1.71 14.44 0.57
CA GLY A 282 -1.80 15.68 -0.22
C GLY A 282 -2.92 16.62 0.22
N SER A 283 -3.62 16.35 1.32
CA SER A 283 -4.63 17.28 1.86
C SER A 283 -3.97 18.45 2.57
N VAL A 284 -4.67 19.57 2.66
CA VAL A 284 -4.17 20.77 3.35
C VAL A 284 -3.84 20.46 4.81
N GLY A 285 -4.69 19.73 5.54
CA GLY A 285 -4.44 19.38 6.94
C GLY A 285 -3.29 18.38 7.16
N ALA A 286 -2.96 17.54 6.17
CA ALA A 286 -1.76 16.69 6.24
C ALA A 286 -0.48 17.50 5.91
N MET A 287 -0.53 18.37 4.91
CA MET A 287 0.61 19.13 4.41
C MET A 287 1.02 20.31 5.32
N SER A 288 0.04 20.98 5.94
CA SER A 288 0.25 22.20 6.75
C SER A 288 0.81 21.95 8.16
N GLN A 289 1.00 20.70 8.55
CA GLN A 289 1.63 20.36 9.82
C GLN A 289 3.11 20.76 9.81
N GLN A 290 3.67 21.00 11.00
CA GLN A 290 5.08 21.36 11.16
C GLN A 290 6.04 20.31 10.55
N ASN A 291 5.74 19.02 10.76
CA ASN A 291 6.46 17.90 10.14
C ASN A 291 5.63 17.29 9.00
N GLY A 292 4.80 18.09 8.32
CA GLY A 292 3.78 17.61 7.38
C GLY A 292 4.33 16.97 6.11
N SER A 293 3.39 16.66 5.21
CA SER A 293 3.66 15.91 3.97
C SER A 293 3.86 16.80 2.74
N SER A 294 4.11 18.10 2.90
CA SER A 294 4.23 19.05 1.78
C SER A 294 5.42 18.76 0.84
N ASP A 295 6.53 18.26 1.35
CA ASP A 295 7.71 17.83 0.58
C ASP A 295 7.38 16.71 -0.43
N ARG A 296 6.47 15.79 -0.06
CA ARG A 296 6.03 14.68 -0.91
C ARG A 296 5.45 15.17 -2.25
N TYR A 297 4.87 16.37 -2.25
CA TYR A 297 4.21 17.03 -3.39
C TYR A 297 4.99 18.25 -3.89
N PHE A 298 6.30 18.31 -3.62
CA PHE A 298 7.19 19.39 -4.07
C PHE A 298 6.80 20.78 -3.57
N GLN A 299 6.08 20.85 -2.44
CA GLN A 299 5.56 22.08 -1.83
C GLN A 299 6.19 22.39 -0.47
N GLY A 300 7.32 21.76 -0.12
CA GLY A 300 8.01 21.96 1.16
C GLY A 300 8.49 23.39 1.44
N GLY A 301 8.56 24.25 0.43
CA GLY A 301 8.88 25.69 0.58
C GLY A 301 7.67 26.61 0.75
N VAL A 302 6.44 26.07 0.76
CA VAL A 302 5.21 26.86 0.85
C VAL A 302 4.72 26.90 2.30
N ASN A 303 4.88 28.06 2.95
CA ASN A 303 4.58 28.23 4.37
C ASN A 303 3.12 28.61 4.68
N GLU A 304 2.38 29.11 3.69
CA GLU A 304 0.98 29.53 3.86
C GLU A 304 0.04 28.43 3.35
N ALA A 305 -0.80 27.89 4.24
CA ALA A 305 -1.69 26.77 3.91
C ALA A 305 -2.67 27.07 2.75
N ASN A 306 -3.09 28.33 2.59
CA ASN A 306 -3.97 28.78 1.50
C ASN A 306 -3.28 28.88 0.13
N LYS A 307 -1.95 28.81 0.08
CA LYS A 307 -1.16 28.79 -1.17
C LYS A 307 -0.78 27.37 -1.60
N LEU A 308 -1.08 26.37 -0.77
CA LEU A 308 -0.89 24.96 -1.13
C LEU A 308 -1.88 24.57 -2.24
N VAL A 309 -1.41 23.76 -3.18
CA VAL A 309 -2.22 23.11 -4.22
C VAL A 309 -2.38 21.65 -3.80
N PRO A 310 -3.48 21.28 -3.11
CA PRO A 310 -3.63 19.95 -2.54
C PRO A 310 -3.92 18.90 -3.61
N GLU A 311 -3.29 17.74 -3.45
CA GLU A 311 -3.51 16.53 -4.26
C GLU A 311 -4.19 15.41 -3.46
N GLY A 312 -4.90 15.80 -2.39
CA GLY A 312 -5.76 14.93 -1.61
C GLY A 312 -6.86 15.67 -0.88
N ILE A 313 -7.84 14.90 -0.38
CA ILE A 313 -8.98 15.39 0.39
C ILE A 313 -8.97 14.82 1.81
N GLU A 314 -9.84 15.37 2.65
CA GLU A 314 -10.11 14.88 4.00
C GLU A 314 -11.52 14.32 4.04
N ALA A 315 -11.68 13.17 4.67
CA ALA A 315 -12.93 12.45 4.76
C ALA A 315 -13.08 11.77 6.12
N VAL A 316 -14.24 11.19 6.33
CA VAL A 316 -14.48 10.23 7.40
C VAL A 316 -14.80 8.88 6.79
N VAL A 317 -14.41 7.81 7.49
CA VAL A 317 -14.74 6.43 7.13
C VAL A 317 -15.51 5.79 8.26
N SER A 318 -16.39 4.84 7.96
CA SER A 318 -17.07 4.06 9.00
C SER A 318 -16.06 3.34 9.89
N TYR A 319 -16.37 3.26 11.18
CA TYR A 319 -15.63 2.44 12.14
C TYR A 319 -15.74 0.96 11.76
N LYS A 320 -14.61 0.26 11.69
CA LYS A 320 -14.48 -1.09 11.16
C LYS A 320 -14.22 -2.16 12.23
N GLY A 321 -14.14 -1.77 13.51
CA GLY A 321 -13.69 -2.66 14.58
C GLY A 321 -12.17 -2.84 14.57
N THR A 322 -11.69 -3.98 15.05
CA THR A 322 -10.25 -4.29 15.10
C THR A 322 -9.69 -4.60 13.72
N VAL A 323 -8.41 -4.28 13.52
CA VAL A 323 -7.69 -4.59 12.28
C VAL A 323 -7.65 -6.11 12.02
N SER A 324 -7.62 -6.93 13.08
CA SER A 324 -7.67 -8.39 12.99
C SER A 324 -8.89 -8.92 12.25
N ASN A 325 -10.06 -8.38 12.55
CA ASN A 325 -11.29 -8.78 11.87
C ASN A 325 -11.27 -8.37 10.39
N VAL A 326 -10.75 -7.17 10.08
CA VAL A 326 -10.64 -6.69 8.70
C VAL A 326 -9.66 -7.54 7.89
N VAL A 327 -8.47 -7.81 8.44
CA VAL A 327 -7.46 -8.67 7.79
C VAL A 327 -7.99 -10.08 7.59
N TYR A 328 -8.67 -10.67 8.58
CA TYR A 328 -9.28 -12.00 8.43
C TYR A 328 -10.22 -12.07 7.22
N GLN A 329 -11.07 -11.05 7.00
CA GLN A 329 -11.96 -11.01 5.83
C GLN A 329 -11.20 -10.85 4.51
N ILE A 330 -10.14 -10.04 4.49
CA ILE A 330 -9.29 -9.86 3.31
C ILE A 330 -8.61 -11.18 2.93
N LEU A 331 -8.00 -11.86 3.91
CA LEU A 331 -7.30 -13.12 3.69
C LEU A 331 -8.26 -14.25 3.29
N GLY A 332 -9.49 -14.27 3.83
CA GLY A 332 -10.54 -15.19 3.37
C GLY A 332 -10.87 -15.02 1.88
N GLY A 333 -11.00 -13.77 1.43
CA GLY A 333 -11.18 -13.45 0.01
C GLY A 333 -9.98 -13.86 -0.85
N LEU A 334 -8.76 -13.61 -0.37
CA LEU A 334 -7.53 -13.99 -1.05
C LEU A 334 -7.40 -15.50 -1.22
N ARG A 335 -7.58 -16.27 -0.14
CA ARG A 335 -7.57 -17.73 -0.15
C ARG A 335 -8.61 -18.29 -1.11
N SER A 336 -9.82 -17.72 -1.11
CA SER A 336 -10.88 -18.13 -2.05
C SER A 336 -10.48 -17.86 -3.50
N GLY A 337 -9.96 -16.67 -3.80
CA GLY A 337 -9.50 -16.31 -5.15
C GLY A 337 -8.37 -17.22 -5.65
N MET A 338 -7.38 -17.51 -4.79
CA MET A 338 -6.30 -18.44 -5.09
C MET A 338 -6.79 -19.85 -5.35
N GLY A 339 -7.75 -20.34 -4.54
CA GLY A 339 -8.40 -21.64 -4.76
C GLY A 339 -9.10 -21.72 -6.12
N TYR A 340 -9.83 -20.68 -6.53
CA TYR A 340 -10.46 -20.60 -7.87
C TYR A 340 -9.44 -20.54 -9.02
N CYS A 341 -8.27 -19.94 -8.79
CA CYS A 341 -7.22 -19.82 -9.79
C CYS A 341 -6.24 -21.02 -9.79
N GLY A 342 -6.44 -22.02 -8.93
CA GLY A 342 -5.51 -23.16 -8.82
C GLY A 342 -4.11 -22.77 -8.32
N ALA A 343 -4.00 -21.70 -7.52
CA ALA A 343 -2.73 -21.17 -7.07
C ALA A 343 -2.45 -21.58 -5.61
N GLU A 344 -1.43 -22.41 -5.41
CA GLU A 344 -1.03 -22.90 -4.09
C GLU A 344 -0.20 -21.88 -3.29
N ASN A 345 0.38 -20.89 -3.94
CA ASN A 345 1.14 -19.80 -3.33
C ASN A 345 1.07 -18.51 -4.17
N ILE A 346 1.59 -17.40 -3.63
CA ILE A 346 1.56 -16.08 -4.29
C ILE A 346 2.28 -16.08 -5.63
N ASP A 347 3.44 -16.74 -5.73
CA ASP A 347 4.20 -16.82 -6.98
C ASP A 347 3.40 -17.54 -8.06
N LYS A 348 2.74 -18.66 -7.73
CA LYS A 348 1.87 -19.39 -8.67
C LYS A 348 0.71 -18.52 -9.14
N LEU A 349 0.12 -17.71 -8.25
CA LEU A 349 -0.94 -16.77 -8.60
C LEU A 349 -0.42 -15.74 -9.63
N ILE A 350 0.74 -15.14 -9.38
CA ILE A 350 1.39 -14.17 -10.27
C ILE A 350 1.70 -14.80 -11.65
N GLU A 351 2.28 -16.01 -11.68
CA GLU A 351 2.77 -16.61 -12.92
C GLU A 351 1.66 -17.17 -13.82
N THR A 352 0.53 -17.59 -13.25
CA THR A 352 -0.44 -18.42 -13.99
C THR A 352 -1.86 -17.89 -14.05
N ALA A 353 -2.26 -16.98 -13.15
CA ALA A 353 -3.61 -16.45 -13.18
C ALA A 353 -3.87 -15.69 -14.49
N GLN A 354 -5.08 -15.80 -15.02
CA GLN A 354 -5.50 -15.12 -16.25
C GLN A 354 -6.70 -14.21 -15.97
N PHE A 355 -6.82 -13.15 -16.75
CA PHE A 355 -7.89 -12.17 -16.64
C PHE A 355 -8.79 -12.18 -17.87
N VAL A 356 -10.06 -11.85 -17.66
CA VAL A 356 -11.00 -11.46 -18.71
C VAL A 356 -11.40 -10.00 -18.52
N ARG A 357 -11.39 -9.22 -19.60
CA ARG A 357 -11.89 -7.83 -19.58
C ARG A 357 -13.41 -7.83 -19.65
N ILE A 358 -14.03 -6.96 -18.87
CA ILE A 358 -15.47 -6.80 -18.80
C ILE A 358 -15.89 -5.37 -19.15
N SER A 359 -17.17 -5.20 -19.50
CA SER A 359 -17.77 -3.88 -19.63
C SER A 359 -18.43 -3.44 -18.30
N ASN A 360 -18.93 -2.21 -18.24
CA ASN A 360 -19.74 -1.74 -17.11
C ASN A 360 -20.98 -2.61 -16.83
N ALA A 361 -21.53 -3.27 -17.85
CA ALA A 361 -22.62 -4.22 -17.65
C ALA A 361 -22.13 -5.47 -16.88
N GLY A 362 -20.94 -5.98 -17.21
CA GLY A 362 -20.29 -7.06 -16.47
C GLY A 362 -19.93 -6.66 -15.04
N LEU A 363 -19.56 -5.40 -14.81
CA LEU A 363 -19.30 -4.90 -13.45
C LEU A 363 -20.60 -4.89 -12.63
N ARG A 364 -21.70 -4.40 -13.19
CA ARG A 364 -23.03 -4.45 -12.54
C ARG A 364 -23.46 -5.90 -12.25
N GLU A 365 -23.22 -6.81 -13.19
CA GLU A 365 -23.47 -8.25 -13.01
C GLU A 365 -22.61 -8.85 -11.89
N SER A 366 -21.37 -8.39 -11.73
CA SER A 366 -20.44 -8.89 -10.71
C SER A 366 -20.85 -8.52 -9.28
N HIS A 367 -21.53 -7.38 -9.10
CA HIS A 367 -22.07 -6.96 -7.81
C HIS A 367 -23.47 -7.56 -7.58
N PRO A 368 -23.93 -7.71 -6.32
CA PRO A 368 -25.34 -8.02 -6.06
C PRO A 368 -26.25 -6.99 -6.74
N HIS A 369 -27.15 -7.45 -7.60
CA HIS A 369 -28.06 -6.63 -8.39
C HIS A 369 -29.50 -7.15 -8.24
N ASP A 370 -30.47 -6.26 -8.48
CA ASP A 370 -31.92 -6.56 -8.46
C ASP A 370 -32.47 -7.12 -7.13
N VAL A 371 -31.83 -6.78 -6.01
CA VAL A 371 -32.24 -7.18 -4.64
C VAL A 371 -32.07 -6.04 -3.63
N MET A 372 -32.86 -6.07 -2.56
CA MET A 372 -32.64 -5.21 -1.39
C MET A 372 -31.82 -5.96 -0.34
N MET A 373 -30.65 -5.41 0.01
CA MET A 373 -29.79 -5.99 1.04
C MET A 373 -30.43 -5.79 2.42
N SER A 374 -30.84 -6.89 3.06
CA SER A 374 -31.42 -6.86 4.41
C SER A 374 -30.37 -6.73 5.51
N LYS A 375 -29.15 -7.23 5.28
CA LYS A 375 -28.01 -7.16 6.19
C LYS A 375 -26.71 -7.15 5.39
N ALA A 376 -25.81 -6.23 5.72
CA ALA A 376 -24.49 -6.18 5.10
C ALA A 376 -23.60 -7.34 5.58
N ALA A 377 -22.81 -7.90 4.65
CA ALA A 377 -21.79 -8.87 4.98
C ALA A 377 -20.51 -8.16 5.45
N PRO A 378 -19.70 -8.76 6.35
CA PRO A 378 -18.48 -8.12 6.86
C PRO A 378 -17.45 -7.76 5.78
N ASN A 379 -17.48 -8.46 4.64
CA ASN A 379 -16.60 -8.27 3.49
C ASN A 379 -17.24 -7.52 2.32
N TYR A 380 -18.49 -7.04 2.48
CA TYR A 380 -19.21 -6.31 1.44
C TYR A 380 -20.13 -5.25 2.05
N GLY A 381 -19.66 -4.01 2.06
CA GLY A 381 -20.50 -2.83 2.30
C GLY A 381 -21.15 -2.39 0.99
N GLY A 382 -22.46 -2.17 1.00
CA GLY A 382 -23.21 -1.72 -0.19
C GLY A 382 -22.56 -0.51 -0.88
N ILE A 383 -22.74 -0.43 -2.19
CA ILE A 383 -22.17 0.62 -3.03
C ILE A 383 -23.24 1.69 -3.23
N ASP A 384 -22.92 2.94 -2.91
CA ASP A 384 -23.59 4.09 -3.52
C ASP A 384 -22.93 4.30 -4.89
N PHE A 385 -23.58 3.83 -5.95
CA PHE A 385 -23.17 4.10 -7.34
C PHE A 385 -23.65 5.48 -7.79
#